data_AF-A0A6P0HL80-F1
#
_entry.id   AF-A0A6P0HL80-F1
#
_cell.length_a   1.000
_cell.length_b   1.000
_cell.length_c   1.000
_cell.angle_alpha   90.00
_cell.angle_beta   90.00
_cell.angle_gamma   90.00
#
_symmetry.space_group_name_H-M   'P 1'
#
loop_
_entity.id
_entity.type
_entity.pdbx_description
1 polymer ?
#
loop_
_entity_poly.entity_id
_entity_poly.type
_entity_poly.pdbx_seq_one_letter_code
_entity_poly.pdbx_strand_id
1 'polypeptide(L)'
;MAIQITGDAEADQVLDTDPFALLVGMMLDQQYPMEHAFRGPAKVLDRFGTLEPARIAAADPEEFAALCATTPAIHRFPGSMAARLQELARIVEDEHGGDASRIWTEATSGKDLLKRVMALPGFGKQKAQIFVALLAKQRDVRPDGWEAAVGDYALDGHRSVADVVDADSLQKVRDYKKSKKAAAATG
;
A
#
# COMPACT_ATOMS: atom_id res chain seq x y z
N MET A 1 -4.10 -5.48 15.07
CA MET A 1 -5.38 -5.95 14.51
C MET A 1 -5.08 -6.60 13.17
N ALA A 2 -5.85 -7.61 12.75
CA ALA A 2 -5.70 -8.18 11.41
C ALA A 2 -6.18 -7.16 10.35
N ILE A 3 -5.52 -7.12 9.19
CA ILE A 3 -6.00 -6.35 8.04
C ILE A 3 -7.31 -6.96 7.50
N GLN A 4 -8.26 -6.10 7.13
CA GLN A 4 -9.55 -6.48 6.52
C GLN A 4 -9.93 -5.49 5.41
N ILE A 5 -9.01 -5.23 4.49
CA ILE A 5 -9.15 -4.18 3.46
C ILE A 5 -9.75 -4.76 2.18
N THR A 6 -9.38 -5.98 1.85
CA THR A 6 -9.67 -6.56 0.55
C THR A 6 -11.06 -7.19 0.48
N GLY A 7 -11.62 -7.60 1.62
CA GLY A 7 -12.83 -8.44 1.66
C GLY A 7 -12.58 -9.84 1.11
N ASP A 8 -11.33 -10.30 1.17
CA ASP A 8 -10.87 -11.65 0.81
C ASP A 8 -9.88 -12.09 1.90
N ALA A 9 -10.21 -13.13 2.64
CA ALA A 9 -9.45 -13.51 3.83
C ALA A 9 -8.02 -13.95 3.52
N GLU A 10 -7.78 -14.60 2.37
CA GLU A 10 -6.45 -15.04 1.97
C GLU A 10 -5.59 -13.84 1.56
N ALA A 11 -6.15 -12.91 0.79
CA ALA A 11 -5.44 -11.69 0.43
C ALA A 11 -5.16 -10.79 1.64
N ASP A 12 -6.12 -10.67 2.56
CA ASP A 12 -5.96 -9.94 3.81
C ASP A 12 -4.87 -10.57 4.70
N GLN A 13 -4.78 -11.91 4.75
CA GLN A 13 -3.71 -12.61 5.47
C GLN A 13 -2.33 -12.30 4.88
N VAL A 14 -2.18 -12.26 3.55
CA VAL A 14 -0.91 -11.90 2.89
C VAL A 14 -0.46 -10.49 3.30
N LEU A 15 -1.39 -9.53 3.35
CA LEU A 15 -1.10 -8.16 3.82
C LEU A 15 -0.77 -8.08 5.33
N ASP A 16 -1.20 -9.08 6.09
CA ASP A 16 -0.95 -9.18 7.52
C ASP A 16 0.45 -9.70 7.85
N THR A 17 0.89 -10.69 7.10
CA THR A 17 2.14 -11.41 7.38
C THR A 17 3.35 -10.86 6.62
N ASP A 18 3.14 -10.15 5.51
CA ASP A 18 4.22 -9.70 4.64
C ASP A 18 4.29 -8.15 4.56
N PRO A 19 5.33 -7.53 5.14
CA PRO A 19 5.59 -6.09 5.04
C PRO A 19 5.66 -5.54 3.62
N PHE A 20 6.25 -6.30 2.69
CA PHE A 20 6.38 -5.91 1.29
C PHE A 20 5.03 -5.98 0.58
N ALA A 21 4.19 -6.98 0.88
CA ALA A 21 2.82 -7.06 0.39
C ALA A 21 2.02 -5.80 0.74
N LEU A 22 2.10 -5.35 2.00
CA LEU A 22 1.37 -4.17 2.45
C LEU A 22 1.80 -2.90 1.69
N LEU A 23 3.10 -2.78 1.42
CA LEU A 23 3.68 -1.69 0.66
C LEU A 23 3.24 -1.71 -0.81
N VAL A 24 3.25 -2.89 -1.44
CA VAL A 24 2.78 -3.09 -2.81
C VAL A 24 1.28 -2.77 -2.93
N GLY A 25 0.45 -3.22 -1.98
CA GLY A 25 -0.99 -2.91 -1.96
C GLY A 25 -1.26 -1.41 -1.98
N MET A 26 -0.52 -0.64 -1.17
CA MET A 26 -0.61 0.83 -1.18
C MET A 26 -0.06 1.45 -2.48
N MET A 27 1.03 0.92 -3.03
CA MET A 27 1.57 1.40 -4.31
C MET A 27 0.52 1.29 -5.43
N LEU A 28 -0.24 0.18 -5.44
CA LEU A 28 -1.32 -0.09 -6.39
C LEU A 28 -2.60 0.72 -6.14
N ASP A 29 -2.82 1.31 -4.96
CA ASP A 29 -3.99 2.15 -4.65
C ASP A 29 -3.87 3.52 -5.32
N GLN A 30 -4.01 3.54 -6.65
CA GLN A 30 -4.03 4.77 -7.44
C GLN A 30 -5.00 4.66 -8.61
N GLN A 31 -6.03 5.51 -8.57
CA GLN A 31 -7.10 5.51 -9.55
C GLN A 31 -7.76 4.11 -9.74
N TYR A 32 -7.72 3.26 -8.73
CA TYR A 32 -8.25 1.90 -8.76
C TYR A 32 -9.02 1.67 -7.45
N PRO A 33 -10.05 0.81 -7.41
CA PRO A 33 -10.73 0.52 -6.16
C PRO A 33 -9.74 -0.10 -5.16
N MET A 34 -9.71 0.42 -3.93
CA MET A 34 -8.66 0.10 -2.97
C MET A 34 -8.64 -1.40 -2.64
N GLU A 35 -9.79 -2.03 -2.53
CA GLU A 35 -9.92 -3.46 -2.27
C GLU A 35 -9.23 -4.29 -3.35
N HIS A 36 -9.39 -3.89 -4.61
CA HIS A 36 -8.73 -4.56 -5.73
C HIS A 36 -7.23 -4.28 -5.79
N ALA A 37 -6.80 -3.07 -5.45
CA ALA A 37 -5.38 -2.73 -5.34
C ALA A 37 -4.69 -3.58 -4.26
N PHE A 38 -5.29 -3.68 -3.08
CA PHE A 38 -4.76 -4.44 -1.95
C PHE A 38 -4.87 -5.96 -2.13
N ARG A 39 -5.67 -6.47 -3.09
CA ARG A 39 -5.60 -7.87 -3.56
C ARG A 39 -4.42 -8.15 -4.50
N GLY A 40 -3.78 -7.10 -5.04
CA GLY A 40 -2.67 -7.21 -5.98
C GLY A 40 -1.50 -8.08 -5.49
N PRO A 41 -0.99 -7.89 -4.25
CA PRO A 41 0.09 -8.71 -3.70
C PRO A 41 -0.22 -10.21 -3.69
N ALA A 42 -1.43 -10.61 -3.26
CA ALA A 42 -1.82 -12.02 -3.25
C ALA A 42 -1.85 -12.64 -4.64
N LYS A 43 -2.29 -11.88 -5.66
CA LYS A 43 -2.22 -12.32 -7.06
C LYS A 43 -0.78 -12.47 -7.57
N VAL A 44 0.13 -11.59 -7.14
CA VAL A 44 1.55 -11.72 -7.48
C VAL A 44 2.12 -12.97 -6.80
N LEU A 45 1.84 -13.17 -5.52
CA LEU A 45 2.27 -14.36 -4.78
C LEU A 45 1.79 -15.66 -5.44
N ASP A 46 0.52 -15.75 -5.80
CA ASP A 46 -0.08 -16.91 -6.46
C ASP A 46 0.60 -17.24 -7.82
N ARG A 47 0.86 -16.21 -8.64
CA ARG A 47 1.35 -16.39 -10.02
C ARG A 47 2.87 -16.49 -10.14
N PHE A 48 3.58 -15.70 -9.34
CA PHE A 48 5.04 -15.64 -9.34
C PHE A 48 5.67 -16.58 -8.30
N GLY A 49 4.89 -17.00 -7.30
CA GLY A 49 5.29 -17.97 -6.27
C GLY A 49 6.00 -17.35 -5.06
N THR A 50 6.30 -16.05 -5.06
CA THR A 50 6.97 -15.37 -3.95
C THR A 50 6.70 -13.87 -3.96
N LEU A 51 6.86 -13.23 -2.80
CA LEU A 51 6.91 -11.78 -2.62
C LEU A 51 8.31 -11.28 -2.19
N GLU A 52 9.32 -12.14 -2.27
CA GLU A 52 10.71 -11.78 -1.97
C GLU A 52 11.21 -10.66 -2.90
N PRO A 53 11.63 -9.49 -2.35
CA PRO A 53 12.04 -8.34 -3.17
C PRO A 53 13.16 -8.65 -4.16
N ALA A 54 14.21 -9.38 -3.76
CA ALA A 54 15.28 -9.81 -4.64
C ALA A 54 14.78 -10.56 -5.89
N ARG A 55 13.84 -11.50 -5.70
CA ARG A 55 13.30 -12.34 -6.79
C ARG A 55 12.45 -11.52 -7.75
N ILE A 56 11.63 -10.61 -7.23
CA ILE A 56 10.80 -9.73 -8.03
C ILE A 56 11.65 -8.71 -8.81
N ALA A 57 12.65 -8.12 -8.15
CA ALA A 57 13.54 -7.14 -8.75
C ALA A 57 14.40 -7.73 -9.89
N ALA A 58 14.75 -9.01 -9.78
CA ALA A 58 15.55 -9.74 -10.76
C ALA A 58 14.71 -10.45 -11.84
N ALA A 59 13.37 -10.48 -11.72
CA ALA A 59 12.51 -11.13 -12.72
C ALA A 59 12.62 -10.44 -14.08
N ASP A 60 12.48 -11.21 -15.17
CA ASP A 60 12.39 -10.64 -16.50
C ASP A 60 11.21 -9.65 -16.57
N PRO A 61 11.42 -8.39 -17.01
CA PRO A 61 10.37 -7.39 -16.97
C PRO A 61 9.15 -7.72 -17.85
N GLU A 62 9.35 -8.37 -19.00
CA GLU A 62 8.26 -8.70 -19.92
C GLU A 62 7.43 -9.88 -19.38
N GLU A 63 8.11 -10.93 -18.91
CA GLU A 63 7.45 -12.08 -18.28
C GLU A 63 6.69 -11.67 -17.00
N PHE A 64 7.32 -10.85 -16.15
CA PHE A 64 6.69 -10.38 -14.92
C PHE A 64 5.48 -9.48 -15.21
N ALA A 65 5.57 -8.60 -16.21
CA ALA A 65 4.43 -7.80 -16.65
C ALA A 65 3.29 -8.66 -17.20
N ALA A 66 3.59 -9.73 -17.94
CA ALA A 66 2.59 -10.67 -18.44
C ALA A 66 1.85 -11.39 -17.29
N LEU A 67 2.56 -11.84 -16.26
CA LEU A 67 1.97 -12.43 -15.04
C LEU A 67 1.07 -11.43 -14.30
N CYS A 68 1.52 -10.18 -14.17
CA CYS A 68 0.73 -9.11 -13.56
C CYS A 68 -0.54 -8.77 -14.37
N ALA A 69 -0.51 -8.98 -15.69
CA ALA A 69 -1.61 -8.73 -16.61
C ALA A 69 -2.62 -9.89 -16.70
N THR A 70 -2.33 -11.09 -16.18
CA THR A 70 -3.26 -12.22 -16.19
C THR A 70 -4.60 -11.85 -15.55
N THR A 71 -5.70 -12.04 -16.28
CA THR A 71 -7.05 -11.69 -15.82
C THR A 71 -7.49 -12.60 -14.67
N PRO A 72 -8.05 -12.05 -13.57
CA PRO A 72 -8.19 -10.62 -13.28
C PRO A 72 -6.84 -9.98 -12.90
N ALA A 73 -6.40 -8.96 -13.66
CA ALA A 73 -5.10 -8.32 -13.50
C ALA A 73 -4.90 -7.70 -12.11
N ILE A 74 -3.64 -7.45 -11.73
CA ILE A 74 -3.31 -6.80 -10.44
C ILE A 74 -3.78 -5.34 -10.40
N HIS A 75 -3.93 -4.71 -11.56
CA HIS A 75 -4.33 -3.32 -11.72
C HIS A 75 -4.95 -3.10 -13.10
N ARG A 76 -5.68 -1.99 -13.29
CA ARG A 76 -6.18 -1.55 -14.60
C ARG A 76 -5.09 -1.10 -15.60
N PHE A 77 -3.86 -0.93 -15.11
CA PHE A 77 -2.67 -0.59 -15.89
C PHE A 77 -1.54 -1.58 -15.56
N PRO A 78 -1.68 -2.86 -15.92
CA PRO A 78 -0.84 -3.93 -15.38
C PRO A 78 0.64 -3.77 -15.74
N GLY A 79 0.98 -3.42 -16.98
CA GLY A 79 2.39 -3.27 -17.39
C GLY A 79 3.12 -2.15 -16.64
N SER A 80 2.52 -0.97 -16.51
CA SER A 80 3.16 0.14 -15.78
C SER A 80 3.22 -0.09 -14.28
N MET A 81 2.25 -0.80 -13.70
CA MET A 81 2.31 -1.18 -12.29
C MET A 81 3.30 -2.31 -12.04
N ALA A 82 3.48 -3.25 -12.97
CA ALA A 82 4.50 -4.30 -12.85
C ALA A 82 5.91 -3.70 -12.82
N ALA A 83 6.22 -2.79 -13.75
CA ALA A 83 7.50 -2.09 -13.77
C ALA A 83 7.75 -1.31 -12.46
N ARG A 84 6.72 -0.61 -11.95
CA ARG A 84 6.82 0.11 -10.67
C ARG A 84 6.98 -0.82 -9.46
N LEU A 85 6.38 -2.00 -9.50
CA LEU A 85 6.52 -3.02 -8.47
C LEU A 85 7.98 -3.54 -8.46
N GLN A 86 8.57 -3.82 -9.62
CA GLN A 86 9.99 -4.21 -9.70
C GLN A 86 10.94 -3.10 -9.23
N GLU A 87 10.64 -1.83 -9.56
CA GLU A 87 11.39 -0.68 -9.05
C GLU A 87 11.31 -0.58 -7.52
N LEU A 88 10.11 -0.76 -6.96
CA LEU A 88 9.90 -0.80 -5.51
C LEU A 88 10.65 -1.97 -4.86
N ALA A 89 10.59 -3.16 -5.46
CA ALA A 89 11.30 -4.34 -4.99
C ALA A 89 12.82 -4.11 -4.97
N ARG A 90 13.37 -3.47 -6.00
CA ARG A 90 14.79 -3.13 -6.08
C ARG A 90 15.23 -2.17 -4.97
N ILE A 91 14.44 -1.13 -4.68
CA ILE A 91 14.74 -0.20 -3.58
C ILE A 91 14.71 -0.94 -2.23
N VAL A 92 13.72 -1.81 -2.02
CA VAL A 92 13.66 -2.61 -0.78
C VAL A 92 14.84 -3.57 -0.67
N GLU A 93 15.26 -4.19 -1.76
CA GLU A 93 16.45 -5.04 -1.78
C GLU A 93 17.72 -4.24 -1.49
N ASP A 94 18.00 -3.22 -2.29
CA ASP A 94 19.27 -2.50 -2.29
C ASP A 94 19.44 -1.60 -1.05
N GLU A 95 18.38 -0.91 -0.61
CA GLU A 95 18.45 0.07 0.47
C GLU A 95 17.98 -0.48 1.82
N HIS A 96 17.16 -1.54 1.80
CA HIS A 96 16.58 -2.12 3.01
C HIS A 96 16.94 -3.60 3.21
N GLY A 97 17.82 -4.17 2.38
CA GLY A 97 18.32 -5.55 2.54
C GLY A 97 17.21 -6.59 2.41
N GLY A 98 16.22 -6.32 1.55
CA GLY A 98 15.09 -7.21 1.30
C GLY A 98 13.97 -7.15 2.34
N ASP A 99 14.12 -6.37 3.42
CA ASP A 99 13.11 -6.23 4.47
C ASP A 99 12.41 -4.87 4.39
N ALA A 100 11.22 -4.85 3.79
CA ALA A 100 10.39 -3.65 3.67
C ALA A 100 10.02 -3.04 5.04
N SER A 101 10.00 -3.82 6.12
CA SER A 101 9.65 -3.29 7.45
C SER A 101 10.66 -2.28 7.98
N ARG A 102 11.93 -2.36 7.53
CA ARG A 102 13.00 -1.43 7.88
C ARG A 102 12.72 0.01 7.44
N ILE A 103 11.83 0.21 6.47
CA ILE A 103 11.34 1.54 6.08
C ILE A 103 10.72 2.26 7.29
N TRP A 104 10.02 1.52 8.17
CA TRP A 104 9.34 2.10 9.32
C TRP A 104 9.91 1.73 10.68
N THR A 105 10.53 0.57 10.84
CA THR A 105 11.17 0.19 12.12
C THR A 105 12.45 0.97 12.38
N GLU A 106 13.13 1.47 11.35
CA GLU A 106 14.33 2.29 11.48
C GLU A 106 14.07 3.80 11.38
N ALA A 107 12.80 4.21 11.23
CA ALA A 107 12.45 5.62 11.19
C ALA A 107 12.62 6.26 12.58
N THR A 108 13.29 7.40 12.62
CA THR A 108 13.63 8.10 13.88
C THR A 108 12.53 9.02 14.39
N SER A 109 11.54 9.34 13.56
CA SER A 109 10.38 10.19 13.88
C SER A 109 9.30 10.02 12.83
N GLY A 110 8.09 10.53 13.09
CA GLY A 110 7.02 10.58 12.10
C GLY A 110 7.39 11.37 10.84
N LYS A 111 8.20 12.42 10.97
CA LYS A 111 8.71 13.20 9.83
C LYS A 111 9.71 12.39 8.99
N ASP A 112 10.60 11.65 9.65
CA ASP A 112 11.56 10.76 8.97
C ASP A 112 10.82 9.62 8.26
N LEU A 113 9.86 8.98 8.95
CA LEU A 113 9.02 7.94 8.36
C LEU A 113 8.29 8.44 7.11
N LEU A 114 7.62 9.60 7.19
CA LEU A 114 6.96 10.18 6.03
C LEU A 114 7.95 10.44 4.88
N LYS A 115 9.15 10.95 5.18
CA LYS A 115 10.20 11.20 4.19
C LYS A 115 10.64 9.89 3.51
N ARG A 116 10.89 8.83 4.29
CA ARG A 116 11.28 7.51 3.77
C ARG A 116 10.21 6.95 2.84
N VAL A 117 8.93 6.98 3.25
CA VAL A 117 7.82 6.51 2.42
C VAL A 117 7.66 7.36 1.15
N MET A 118 7.83 8.68 1.22
CA MET A 118 7.77 9.57 0.05
C MET A 118 8.89 9.36 -0.96
N ALA A 119 10.01 8.72 -0.58
CA ALA A 119 11.10 8.39 -1.49
C ALA A 119 10.75 7.20 -2.40
N LEU A 120 9.71 6.42 -2.06
CA LEU A 120 9.32 5.22 -2.79
C LEU A 120 8.54 5.56 -4.07
N PRO A 121 8.68 4.77 -5.14
CA PRO A 121 8.04 5.04 -6.42
C PRO A 121 6.52 4.94 -6.30
N GLY A 122 5.84 6.01 -6.73
CA GLY A 122 4.37 6.10 -6.66
C GLY A 122 3.80 6.57 -5.32
N PHE A 123 4.63 6.96 -4.35
CA PHE A 123 4.23 7.53 -3.06
C PHE A 123 4.33 9.06 -3.03
N GLY A 124 3.40 9.72 -3.73
CA GLY A 124 3.21 11.17 -3.54
C GLY A 124 2.79 11.50 -2.09
N LYS A 125 2.96 12.77 -1.68
CA LYS A 125 2.74 13.23 -0.30
C LYS A 125 1.47 12.67 0.36
N GLN A 126 0.33 12.79 -0.30
CA GLN A 126 -0.95 12.31 0.25
C GLN A 126 -0.95 10.78 0.48
N LYS A 127 -0.47 10.01 -0.49
CA LYS A 127 -0.41 8.54 -0.36
C LYS A 127 0.54 8.14 0.76
N ALA A 128 1.70 8.79 0.84
CA ALA A 128 2.65 8.55 1.92
C ALA A 128 2.03 8.87 3.29
N GLN A 129 1.30 9.97 3.45
CA GLN A 129 0.58 10.29 4.69
C GLN A 129 -0.46 9.23 5.04
N ILE A 130 -1.23 8.74 4.06
CA ILE A 130 -2.21 7.66 4.28
C ILE A 130 -1.50 6.38 4.72
N PHE A 131 -0.35 6.04 4.11
CA PHE A 131 0.39 4.83 4.45
C PHE A 131 0.96 4.91 5.88
N VAL A 132 1.53 6.04 6.26
CA VAL A 132 1.99 6.26 7.63
C VAL A 132 0.82 6.20 8.62
N ALA A 133 -0.34 6.75 8.27
CA ALA A 133 -1.53 6.63 9.10
C ALA A 133 -2.00 5.17 9.21
N LEU A 134 -1.91 4.37 8.14
CA LEU A 134 -2.24 2.93 8.16
C LEU A 134 -1.31 2.19 9.11
N LEU A 135 0.01 2.44 9.01
CA LEU A 135 1.00 1.85 9.90
C LEU A 135 0.72 2.21 11.37
N ALA A 136 0.42 3.47 11.67
CA ALA A 136 0.11 3.91 13.03
C ALA A 136 -1.21 3.32 13.58
N LYS A 137 -2.27 3.30 12.76
CA LYS A 137 -3.62 2.88 13.19
C LYS A 137 -3.79 1.38 13.25
N GLN A 138 -3.18 0.63 12.33
CA GLN A 138 -3.40 -0.82 12.19
C GLN A 138 -2.19 -1.67 12.59
N ARG A 139 -0.98 -1.11 12.56
CA ARG A 139 0.29 -1.80 12.89
C ARG A 139 0.98 -1.28 14.15
N ASP A 140 0.39 -0.30 14.82
CA ASP A 140 0.92 0.32 16.03
C ASP A 140 2.32 0.95 15.85
N VAL A 141 2.69 1.29 14.62
CA VAL A 141 3.94 1.97 14.31
C VAL A 141 3.74 3.48 14.47
N ARG A 142 4.03 3.97 15.68
CA ARG A 142 3.73 5.35 16.11
C ARG A 142 4.99 6.09 16.56
N PRO A 143 5.95 6.37 15.66
CA PRO A 143 7.13 7.15 16.02
C PRO A 143 6.73 8.59 16.39
N ASP A 144 7.54 9.25 17.21
CA ASP A 144 7.25 10.60 17.71
C ASP A 144 6.88 11.58 16.59
N GLY A 145 5.73 12.25 16.75
CA GLY A 145 5.22 13.24 15.79
C GLY A 145 4.59 12.67 14.52
N TRP A 146 4.22 11.37 14.49
CA TRP A 146 3.51 10.78 13.35
C TRP A 146 2.19 11.48 13.04
N GLU A 147 1.43 11.94 14.06
CA GLU A 147 0.15 12.63 13.86
C GLU A 147 0.33 13.91 13.05
N ALA A 148 1.34 14.70 13.42
CA ALA A 148 1.69 15.93 12.71
C ALA A 148 2.16 15.66 11.28
N ALA A 149 2.87 14.54 11.05
CA ALA A 149 3.32 14.14 9.72
C ALA A 149 2.14 13.80 8.79
N VAL A 150 1.11 13.14 9.31
CA VAL A 150 -0.04 12.68 8.51
C VAL A 150 -1.24 13.61 8.53
N GLY A 151 -1.25 14.63 9.39
CA GLY A 151 -2.30 15.66 9.44
C GLY A 151 -3.68 15.07 9.72
N ASP A 152 -4.69 15.46 8.93
CA ASP A 152 -6.07 15.00 9.09
C ASP A 152 -6.23 13.47 9.10
N TYR A 153 -5.29 12.72 8.51
CA TYR A 153 -5.31 11.26 8.52
C TYR A 153 -5.01 10.66 9.91
N ALA A 154 -4.50 11.44 10.87
CA ALA A 154 -4.34 11.03 12.26
C ALA A 154 -5.67 11.07 13.04
N LEU A 155 -6.59 11.94 12.63
CA LEU A 155 -7.85 12.14 13.33
C LEU A 155 -8.72 10.88 13.26
N ASP A 156 -9.58 10.73 14.28
CA ASP A 156 -10.67 9.77 14.24
C ASP A 156 -11.60 10.06 13.05
N GLY A 157 -12.07 8.99 12.40
CA GLY A 157 -12.94 9.08 11.25
C GLY A 157 -12.65 8.02 10.21
N HIS A 158 -13.25 8.20 9.03
CA HIS A 158 -13.23 7.23 7.94
C HIS A 158 -12.75 7.94 6.68
N ARG A 159 -11.47 8.33 6.65
CA ARG A 159 -10.89 9.23 5.64
C ARG A 159 -10.17 8.50 4.54
N SER A 160 -9.64 7.32 4.83
CA SER A 160 -8.73 6.60 3.95
C SER A 160 -8.69 5.10 4.27
N VAL A 161 -7.89 4.36 3.50
CA VAL A 161 -7.69 2.92 3.76
C VAL A 161 -7.09 2.64 5.15
N ALA A 162 -6.38 3.61 5.76
CA ALA A 162 -5.90 3.50 7.13
C ALA A 162 -7.03 3.29 8.16
N ASP A 163 -8.25 3.69 7.83
CA ASP A 163 -9.42 3.62 8.69
C ASP A 163 -10.30 2.39 8.42
N VAL A 164 -9.88 1.50 7.50
CA VAL A 164 -10.63 0.29 7.13
C VAL A 164 -10.17 -0.87 8.00
N VAL A 165 -11.03 -1.30 8.92
CA VAL A 165 -10.78 -2.41 9.86
C VAL A 165 -11.82 -3.53 9.75
N ASP A 166 -12.88 -3.32 8.99
CA ASP A 166 -13.99 -4.24 8.72
C ASP A 166 -14.82 -3.76 7.51
N ALA A 167 -15.86 -4.52 7.15
CA ALA A 167 -16.75 -4.18 6.04
C ALA A 167 -17.54 -2.87 6.24
N ASP A 168 -17.91 -2.55 7.48
CA ASP A 168 -18.68 -1.35 7.81
C ASP A 168 -17.83 -0.08 7.65
N SER A 169 -16.60 -0.11 8.16
CA SER A 169 -15.62 0.97 8.02
C SER A 169 -15.19 1.14 6.56
N LEU A 170 -15.05 0.04 5.80
CA LEU A 170 -14.82 0.10 4.35
C LEU A 170 -15.91 0.92 3.64
N GLN A 171 -17.18 0.62 3.94
CA GLN A 171 -18.30 1.34 3.34
C GLN A 171 -18.29 2.83 3.72
N LYS A 172 -18.03 3.16 4.98
CA LYS A 172 -17.92 4.56 5.44
C LYS A 172 -16.78 5.31 4.75
N VAL A 173 -15.62 4.67 4.53
CA VAL A 173 -14.49 5.27 3.79
C VAL A 173 -14.86 5.52 2.33
N ARG A 174 -15.59 4.60 1.68
CA ARG A 174 -16.11 4.81 0.31
C ARG A 174 -17.02 6.03 0.25
N ASP A 175 -17.95 6.14 1.19
CA ASP A 175 -18.91 7.26 1.24
C ASP A 175 -18.20 8.59 1.49
N TYR A 176 -17.17 8.61 2.35
CA TYR A 176 -16.31 9.77 2.54
C TYR A 176 -15.55 10.17 1.27
N LYS A 177 -14.89 9.22 0.59
CA LYS A 177 -14.17 9.49 -0.67
C LYS A 177 -15.13 10.02 -1.75
N LYS A 178 -16.36 9.48 -1.83
CA LYS A 178 -17.39 9.94 -2.76
C LYS A 178 -17.86 11.36 -2.45
N SER A 179 -18.12 11.69 -1.19
CA SER A 179 -18.55 13.04 -0.79
C SER A 179 -17.47 14.09 -1.03
N LYS A 180 -16.20 13.78 -0.76
CA LYS A 180 -15.07 14.67 -1.06
C LYS A 180 -14.88 14.91 -2.56
N LYS A 181 -15.03 13.87 -3.38
CA LYS A 181 -14.98 14.01 -4.84
C LYS A 181 -16.13 14.87 -5.38
N ALA A 182 -17.34 14.70 -4.84
CA ALA A 182 -18.49 15.51 -5.22
C ALA A 182 -18.27 16.99 -4.86
N ALA A 183 -17.80 17.28 -3.64
CA ALA A 183 -17.52 18.65 -3.22
C ALA A 183 -16.45 19.36 -4.08
N ALA A 184 -15.43 18.61 -4.52
CA ALA A 184 -14.37 19.13 -5.39
C ALA A 184 -14.80 19.33 -6.86
N ALA A 185 -15.92 18.74 -7.28
CA ALA A 185 -16.47 18.93 -8.63
C ALA A 185 -17.45 20.12 -8.72
N THR A 186 -17.91 20.62 -7.57
CA THR A 186 -18.90 21.71 -7.46
C THR A 186 -18.30 23.07 -7.10
N GLY A 187 -16.99 23.16 -6.84
CA GLY A 187 -16.27 24.40 -6.55
C GLY A 187 -15.21 24.67 -7.61
#